data_AF-A0A1B9LY97-F1
#
_entry.id   AF-A0A1B9LY97-F1
#
_cell.length_a   1.000
_cell.length_b   1.000
_cell.length_c   1.000
_cell.angle_alpha   90.00
_cell.angle_beta   90.00
_cell.angle_gamma   90.00
#
_symmetry.space_group_name_H-M   'P 1'
#
loop_
_entity.id
_entity.type
_entity.pdbx_description
1 polymer ?
#
loop_
_entity_poly.entity_id
_entity_poly.type
_entity_poly.pdbx_seq_one_letter_code
_entity_poly.pdbx_strand_id
1 'polypeptide(L)'
;MTENWNNTNQAHNVANSSKLKDNLTNENLNNIAKQDPRLSAVVKGGNRELNYGVGTGTSAEANKLGMIWVGDGAKQTSNGGWISADGTRGYRPPSSKPNSPYAETGVQANFETYKFDVDGKRIKVGNGHLNIKD
;
A
#
# COMPACT_ATOMS: atom_id res chain seq x y z
N MET A 1 38.33 22.61 19.94
CA MET A 1 37.72 22.53 18.59
C MET A 1 37.55 21.06 18.23
N THR A 2 36.49 20.40 18.71
CA THR A 2 36.34 18.93 18.52
C THR A 2 34.87 18.48 18.52
N GLU A 3 33.93 19.31 18.07
CA GLU A 3 32.49 18.94 18.06
C GLU A 3 31.86 18.82 16.66
N ASN A 4 32.51 19.30 15.60
CA ASN A 4 31.87 19.33 14.26
C ASN A 4 32.11 18.10 13.37
N TRP A 5 33.08 17.24 13.69
CA TRP A 5 33.45 16.12 12.81
C TRP A 5 32.61 14.86 13.02
N ASN A 6 32.19 14.58 14.26
CA ASN A 6 31.28 13.47 14.55
C ASN A 6 29.86 13.75 14.06
N ASN A 7 29.41 15.01 14.10
CA ASN A 7 28.03 15.38 13.79
C ASN A 7 27.73 15.30 12.27
N THR A 8 28.70 15.69 11.43
CA THR A 8 28.60 15.57 9.96
C THR A 8 28.59 14.12 9.52
N ASN A 9 29.47 13.27 10.04
CA ASN A 9 29.51 11.85 9.68
C ASN A 9 28.23 11.09 10.10
N GLN A 10 27.65 11.41 11.25
CA GLN A 10 26.37 10.83 11.67
C GLN A 10 25.22 11.28 10.76
N ALA A 11 25.15 12.58 10.41
CA ALA A 11 24.16 13.09 9.49
C ALA A 11 24.29 12.48 8.07
N HIS A 12 25.52 12.31 7.56
CA HIS A 12 25.78 11.65 6.28
C HIS A 12 25.38 10.17 6.28
N ASN A 13 25.65 9.44 7.37
CA ASN A 13 25.27 8.02 7.49
C ASN A 13 23.74 7.84 7.58
N VAL A 14 23.04 8.69 8.34
CA VAL A 14 21.57 8.67 8.44
C VAL A 14 20.91 9.02 7.10
N ALA A 15 21.41 10.06 6.41
CA ALA A 15 20.89 10.46 5.10
C ALA A 15 21.09 9.35 4.04
N ASN A 16 22.23 8.66 4.06
CA ASN A 16 22.48 7.53 3.16
C ASN A 16 21.57 6.33 3.47
N SER A 17 21.32 6.03 4.75
CA SER A 17 20.39 4.97 5.13
C SER A 17 18.95 5.27 4.70
N SER A 18 18.50 6.53 4.85
CA SER A 18 17.17 6.95 4.38
C SER A 18 17.02 6.78 2.87
N LYS A 19 17.99 7.27 2.10
CA LYS A 19 18.00 7.14 0.63
C LYS A 19 17.98 5.67 0.18
N LEU A 20 18.74 4.81 0.85
CA LEU A 20 18.73 3.38 0.54
C LEU A 20 17.36 2.75 0.81
N LYS A 21 16.71 3.09 1.93
CA LYS A 21 15.35 2.62 2.24
C LYS A 21 14.32 3.09 1.21
N ASP A 22 14.41 4.35 0.78
CA ASP A 22 13.53 4.91 -0.24
C ASP A 22 13.73 4.21 -1.58
N ASN A 23 14.98 3.96 -1.99
CA ASN A 23 15.29 3.22 -3.21
C ASN A 23 14.75 1.79 -3.19
N LEU A 24 14.95 1.06 -2.09
CA LEU A 24 14.42 -0.30 -1.93
C LEU A 24 12.89 -0.31 -1.93
N THR A 25 12.26 0.69 -1.32
CA THR A 25 10.80 0.83 -1.32
C THR A 25 10.28 1.05 -2.75
N ASN A 26 10.92 1.96 -3.50
CA ASN A 26 10.56 2.23 -4.89
C ASN A 26 10.77 1.00 -5.79
N GLU A 27 11.87 0.27 -5.61
CA GLU A 27 12.13 -0.97 -6.35
C GLU A 27 11.07 -2.04 -6.04
N ASN A 28 10.71 -2.21 -4.77
CA ASN A 28 9.66 -3.15 -4.36
C ASN A 28 8.30 -2.79 -4.98
N LEU A 29 7.92 -1.51 -4.95
CA LEU A 29 6.69 -1.05 -5.58
C LEU A 29 6.71 -1.26 -7.10
N ASN A 30 7.85 -1.01 -7.75
CA ASN A 30 8.02 -1.28 -9.18
C ASN A 30 7.89 -2.77 -9.50
N ASN A 31 8.45 -3.64 -8.66
CA ASN A 31 8.35 -5.08 -8.84
C ASN A 31 6.91 -5.56 -8.66
N ILE A 32 6.18 -5.04 -7.66
CA ILE A 32 4.75 -5.31 -7.45
C ILE A 32 3.92 -4.84 -8.67
N ALA A 33 4.16 -3.61 -9.16
CA ALA A 33 3.43 -3.04 -10.29
C ALA A 33 3.58 -3.86 -11.58
N LYS A 34 4.71 -4.55 -11.76
CA LYS A 34 4.97 -5.41 -12.93
C LYS A 34 4.21 -6.74 -12.90
N GLN A 35 3.72 -7.18 -11.74
CA GLN A 35 3.06 -8.49 -11.60
C GLN A 35 1.64 -8.50 -12.20
N ASP A 36 0.92 -7.39 -12.15
CA ASP A 36 -0.45 -7.28 -12.65
C ASP A 36 -0.82 -5.81 -12.94
N PRO A 37 -1.52 -5.50 -14.06
CA PRO A 37 -1.95 -4.14 -14.37
C PRO A 37 -2.79 -3.48 -13.27
N ARG A 38 -3.56 -4.25 -12.51
CA ARG A 38 -4.38 -3.76 -11.38
C ARG A 38 -3.49 -3.35 -10.22
N LEU A 39 -2.41 -4.09 -9.95
CA LEU A 39 -1.38 -3.67 -8.98
C LEU A 39 -0.60 -2.44 -9.47
N SER A 40 -0.33 -2.34 -10.78
CA SER A 40 0.22 -1.10 -11.35
C SER A 40 -0.69 0.10 -11.10
N ALA A 41 -2.02 -0.07 -11.23
CA ALA A 41 -2.99 0.98 -10.92
C ALA A 41 -2.99 1.36 -9.42
N VAL A 42 -2.90 0.37 -8.51
CA VAL A 42 -2.75 0.64 -7.07
C VAL A 42 -1.49 1.46 -6.77
N VAL A 43 -0.34 1.10 -7.37
CA VAL A 43 0.94 1.81 -7.16
C VAL A 43 0.88 3.23 -7.73
N LYS A 44 0.23 3.44 -8.88
CA LYS A 44 0.03 4.78 -9.46
C LYS A 44 -0.91 5.65 -8.61
N GLY A 45 -1.90 5.02 -7.97
CA GLY A 45 -2.90 5.71 -7.16
C GLY A 45 -3.96 6.46 -7.97
N GLY A 46 -4.82 7.20 -7.27
CA GLY A 46 -5.96 7.92 -7.85
C GLY A 46 -5.67 9.35 -8.31
N ASN A 47 -4.42 9.70 -8.64
CA ASN A 47 -4.06 11.05 -9.10
C ASN A 47 -4.63 12.19 -8.21
N ARG A 48 -4.38 12.13 -6.90
CA ARG A 48 -4.88 13.01 -5.81
C ARG A 48 -6.25 12.62 -5.22
N GLU A 49 -6.96 11.67 -5.82
CA GLU A 49 -8.17 11.11 -5.22
C GLU A 49 -7.82 9.99 -4.22
N LEU A 50 -8.49 10.00 -3.07
CA LEU A 50 -8.32 8.97 -2.05
C LEU A 50 -8.86 7.62 -2.54
N ASN A 51 -10.04 7.62 -3.17
CA ASN A 51 -10.71 6.41 -3.65
C ASN A 51 -10.66 6.38 -5.17
N TYR A 52 -10.29 5.25 -5.75
CA TYR A 52 -10.18 5.11 -7.20
C TYR A 52 -10.41 3.65 -7.60
N GLY A 53 -10.93 3.44 -8.81
CA GLY A 53 -11.12 2.11 -9.36
C GLY A 53 -9.81 1.49 -9.85
N VAL A 54 -9.61 0.19 -9.62
CA VAL A 54 -8.48 -0.57 -10.15
C VAL A 54 -8.92 -1.69 -11.10
N GLY A 55 -10.20 -1.72 -11.47
CA GLY A 55 -10.78 -2.67 -12.42
C GLY A 55 -11.64 -3.74 -11.75
N THR A 56 -11.74 -4.90 -12.40
CA THR A 56 -12.60 -6.02 -11.98
C THR A 56 -11.80 -7.32 -11.88
N GLY A 57 -12.21 -8.23 -11.01
CA GLY A 57 -11.60 -9.55 -10.85
C GLY A 57 -12.49 -10.52 -10.10
N THR A 58 -12.01 -11.75 -9.91
CA THR A 58 -12.64 -12.72 -9.00
C THR A 58 -12.18 -12.51 -7.55
N SER A 59 -12.89 -13.09 -6.60
CA SER A 59 -12.50 -13.12 -5.18
C SER A 59 -11.13 -13.78 -5.01
N ALA A 60 -10.86 -14.85 -5.75
CA ALA A 60 -9.57 -15.54 -5.71
C ALA A 60 -8.42 -14.67 -6.26
N GLU A 61 -8.64 -13.98 -7.38
CA GLU A 61 -7.68 -13.00 -7.92
C GLU A 61 -7.43 -11.87 -6.94
N ALA A 62 -8.49 -11.31 -6.35
CA ALA A 62 -8.40 -10.24 -5.37
C ALA A 62 -7.53 -10.66 -4.18
N ASN A 63 -7.76 -11.86 -3.63
CA ASN A 63 -6.99 -12.38 -2.51
C ASN A 63 -5.52 -12.60 -2.88
N LYS A 64 -5.25 -13.19 -4.06
CA LYS A 64 -3.88 -13.37 -4.56
C LYS A 64 -3.15 -12.04 -4.71
N LEU A 65 -3.75 -11.07 -5.40
CA LEU A 65 -3.18 -9.74 -5.60
C LEU A 65 -3.03 -8.99 -4.27
N GLY A 66 -3.99 -9.15 -3.36
CA GLY A 66 -3.96 -8.58 -2.02
C GLY A 66 -2.74 -9.02 -1.22
N MET A 67 -2.39 -10.31 -1.30
CA MET A 67 -1.20 -10.84 -0.64
C MET A 67 0.11 -10.34 -1.29
N ILE A 68 0.16 -10.23 -2.61
CA ILE A 68 1.30 -9.60 -3.31
C ILE A 68 1.44 -8.13 -2.87
N TRP A 69 0.32 -7.43 -2.74
CA TRP A 69 0.29 -6.02 -2.35
C TRP A 69 0.83 -5.78 -0.95
N VAL A 70 0.45 -6.59 0.05
CA VAL A 70 0.96 -6.42 1.42
C VAL A 70 2.35 -7.04 1.63
N GLY A 71 2.71 -8.02 0.81
CA GLY A 71 4.01 -8.69 0.81
C GLY A 71 4.26 -9.58 2.03
N ASP A 72 5.45 -10.18 2.05
CA ASP A 72 5.88 -11.06 3.14
C ASP A 72 5.96 -10.32 4.48
N GLY A 73 5.68 -11.05 5.56
CA GLY A 73 5.65 -10.49 6.92
C GLY A 73 4.41 -9.62 7.21
N ALA A 74 3.46 -9.55 6.27
CA ALA A 74 2.17 -8.91 6.53
C ALA A 74 1.45 -9.56 7.70
N LYS A 75 0.77 -8.74 8.50
CA LYS A 75 0.03 -9.16 9.69
C LYS A 75 -1.46 -9.06 9.43
N GLN A 76 -2.18 -10.11 9.81
CA GLN A 76 -3.63 -10.10 9.77
C GLN A 76 -4.17 -9.15 10.85
N THR A 77 -5.20 -8.39 10.50
CA THR A 77 -5.93 -7.50 11.38
C THR A 77 -7.11 -8.25 12.00
N SER A 78 -7.59 -7.79 13.16
CA SER A 78 -8.79 -8.35 13.82
C SER A 78 -10.04 -8.35 12.92
N ASN A 79 -10.08 -7.46 11.92
CA ASN A 79 -11.22 -7.28 11.02
C ASN A 79 -11.08 -8.10 9.72
N GLY A 80 -10.15 -9.07 9.66
CA GLY A 80 -9.97 -9.98 8.53
C GLY A 80 -9.14 -9.42 7.35
N GLY A 81 -8.66 -8.18 7.44
CA GLY A 81 -7.72 -7.60 6.48
C GLY A 81 -6.25 -7.88 6.81
N TRP A 82 -5.34 -7.36 6.00
CA TRP A 82 -3.90 -7.50 6.15
C TRP A 82 -3.20 -6.14 6.08
N ILE A 83 -2.10 -5.99 6.81
CA ILE A 83 -1.24 -4.81 6.79
C ILE A 83 0.20 -5.27 6.56
N SER A 84 0.91 -4.62 5.63
CA SER A 84 2.32 -4.90 5.34
C SER A 84 3.21 -4.72 6.56
N ALA A 85 4.38 -5.38 6.57
CA ALA A 85 5.31 -5.34 7.70
C ALA A 85 5.75 -3.91 8.08
N ASP A 86 5.90 -3.03 7.08
CA ASP A 86 6.24 -1.61 7.24
C ASP A 86 5.03 -0.71 7.52
N GLY A 87 3.82 -1.27 7.52
CA GLY A 87 2.57 -0.58 7.81
C GLY A 87 2.07 0.38 6.73
N THR A 88 2.76 0.48 5.59
CA THR A 88 2.45 1.44 4.51
C THR A 88 1.37 0.94 3.55
N ARG A 89 1.05 -0.36 3.56
CA ARG A 89 0.11 -0.98 2.63
C ARG A 89 -0.90 -1.84 3.37
N GLY A 90 -2.15 -1.78 2.93
CA GLY A 90 -3.23 -2.58 3.50
C GLY A 90 -4.04 -3.29 2.44
N TYR A 91 -4.60 -4.44 2.79
CA TYR A 91 -5.52 -5.18 1.95
C TYR A 91 -6.77 -5.54 2.75
N ARG A 92 -7.95 -5.26 2.20
CA ARG A 92 -9.21 -5.84 2.68
C ARG A 92 -9.78 -6.80 1.64
N PRO A 93 -10.08 -8.05 2.04
CA PRO A 93 -10.75 -9.02 1.19
C PRO A 93 -12.09 -8.55 0.61
N PRO A 94 -12.60 -9.23 -0.42
CA PRO A 94 -13.95 -9.05 -0.93
C PRO A 94 -14.98 -8.97 0.20
N SER A 95 -15.79 -7.92 0.18
CA SER A 95 -16.89 -7.73 1.12
C SER A 95 -18.04 -7.01 0.43
N SER A 96 -19.27 -7.31 0.85
CA SER A 96 -20.45 -6.62 0.34
C SER A 96 -20.38 -5.14 0.68
N LYS A 97 -20.62 -4.31 -0.34
CA LYS A 97 -20.64 -2.84 -0.28
C LYS A 97 -21.98 -2.32 -0.86
N PRO A 98 -23.13 -2.74 -0.31
CA PRO A 98 -24.44 -2.46 -0.90
C PRO A 98 -24.76 -0.96 -1.02
N ASN A 99 -24.10 -0.12 -0.23
CA ASN A 99 -24.31 1.34 -0.20
C ASN A 99 -23.14 2.14 -0.79
N SER A 100 -22.18 1.49 -1.48
CA SER A 100 -21.02 2.19 -2.06
C SER A 100 -21.31 2.60 -3.50
N PRO A 101 -21.22 3.90 -3.84
CA PRO A 101 -21.36 4.34 -5.24
C PRO A 101 -20.22 3.84 -6.14
N TYR A 102 -19.15 3.29 -5.55
CA TYR A 102 -18.01 2.75 -6.27
C TYR A 102 -18.14 1.25 -6.57
N ALA A 103 -19.09 0.54 -5.95
CA ALA A 103 -19.24 -0.91 -6.05
C ALA A 103 -20.20 -1.30 -7.18
N GLU A 104 -19.69 -1.31 -8.42
CA GLU A 104 -20.48 -1.65 -9.61
C GLU A 104 -21.16 -3.03 -9.51
N THR A 105 -20.51 -3.99 -8.85
CA THR A 105 -21.04 -5.34 -8.64
C THR A 105 -21.67 -5.54 -7.25
N GLY A 106 -21.62 -4.51 -6.39
CA GLY A 106 -22.03 -4.61 -4.98
C GLY A 106 -21.01 -5.31 -4.07
N VAL A 107 -19.90 -5.86 -4.59
CA VAL A 107 -18.82 -6.49 -3.81
C VAL A 107 -17.48 -5.92 -4.24
N GLN A 108 -16.64 -5.53 -3.27
CA GLN A 108 -15.31 -4.99 -3.56
C GLN A 108 -14.25 -5.51 -2.61
N ALA A 109 -13.03 -5.66 -3.14
CA ALA A 109 -11.81 -5.70 -2.35
C ALA A 109 -11.12 -4.33 -2.36
N ASN A 110 -10.35 -4.01 -1.32
CA ASN A 110 -9.66 -2.72 -1.21
C ASN A 110 -8.15 -2.90 -1.05
N PHE A 111 -7.40 -2.10 -1.81
CA PHE A 111 -5.94 -1.98 -1.74
C PHE A 111 -5.59 -0.60 -1.21
N GLU A 112 -5.04 -0.54 -0.01
CA GLU A 112 -4.83 0.70 0.72
C GLU A 112 -3.37 1.08 0.76
N THR A 113 -3.12 2.39 0.66
CA THR A 113 -1.81 3.00 0.86
C THR A 113 -1.88 3.98 2.00
N TYR A 114 -0.85 3.97 2.84
CA TYR A 114 -0.74 4.82 4.01
C TYR A 114 0.57 5.59 4.05
N LYS A 115 0.53 6.73 4.74
CA LYS A 115 1.70 7.46 5.23
C LYS A 115 1.60 7.58 6.75
N PHE A 116 2.70 7.91 7.39
CA PHE A 116 2.72 8.26 8.81
C PHE A 116 2.86 9.77 8.93
N ASP A 117 2.05 10.39 9.79
CA ASP A 117 2.26 11.78 10.17
C ASP A 117 3.44 11.92 11.15
N VAL A 118 3.70 13.16 11.59
CA VAL A 118 4.81 13.49 12.49
C VAL A 118 4.70 12.79 13.85
N ASP A 119 3.48 12.41 14.26
CA ASP A 119 3.20 11.71 15.52
C ASP A 119 3.22 10.18 15.34
N GLY A 120 3.54 9.70 14.14
CA GLY A 120 3.56 8.27 13.81
C GLY A 120 2.17 7.68 13.62
N LYS A 121 1.13 8.49 13.49
CA LYS A 121 -0.23 8.01 13.19
C LYS A 121 -0.34 7.70 11.71
N ARG A 122 -0.89 6.53 11.41
CA ARG A 122 -1.12 6.05 10.06
C ARG A 122 -2.30 6.79 9.41
N ILE A 123 -2.01 7.52 8.34
CA ILE A 123 -2.98 8.26 7.52
C ILE A 123 -3.15 7.55 6.18
N LYS A 124 -4.40 7.28 5.80
CA LYS A 124 -4.70 6.70 4.49
C LYS A 124 -4.58 7.75 3.40
N VAL A 125 -3.81 7.44 2.36
CA VAL A 125 -3.55 8.33 1.22
C VAL A 125 -3.97 7.73 -0.12
N GLY A 126 -4.37 6.46 -0.13
CA GLY A 126 -4.92 5.80 -1.31
C GLY A 126 -5.77 4.60 -0.93
N ASN A 127 -6.79 4.33 -1.74
CA ASN A 127 -7.74 3.25 -1.57
C ASN A 127 -8.22 2.81 -2.97
N GLY A 128 -7.51 1.85 -3.56
CA GLY A 128 -7.87 1.23 -4.84
C GLY A 128 -8.99 0.20 -4.64
N HIS A 129 -10.07 0.32 -5.40
CA HIS A 129 -11.26 -0.53 -5.29
C HIS A 129 -11.30 -1.49 -6.49
N LEU A 130 -11.28 -2.79 -6.20
CA LEU A 130 -11.44 -3.85 -7.21
C LEU A 130 -12.86 -4.39 -7.11
N ASN A 131 -13.62 -4.28 -8.20
CA ASN A 131 -14.97 -4.85 -8.29
C ASN A 131 -14.88 -6.37 -8.45
N ILE A 132 -15.73 -7.10 -7.72
CA ILE A 132 -15.72 -8.56 -7.67
C ILE A 132 -16.91 -9.12 -8.45
N LYS A 133 -16.65 -10.10 -9.34
CA LYS A 133 -17.65 -10.60 -10.30
C LYS A 133 -18.23 -12.00 -10.00
N ASP A 134 -17.78 -12.65 -8.94
CA ASP A 134 -18.15 -14.02 -8.54
C ASP A 134 -18.65 -14.13 -7.10
#